data_AF-A0A1H0ZB34-F1
#
_entry.id   AF-A0A1H0ZB34-F1
#
_cell.length_a   1.000
_cell.length_b   1.000
_cell.length_c   1.000
_cell.angle_alpha   90.00
_cell.angle_beta   90.00
_cell.angle_gamma   90.00
#
_symmetry.space_group_name_H-M   'P 1'
#
loop_
_entity.id
_entity.type
_entity.pdbx_description
1 polymer ?
#
loop_
_entity_poly.entity_id
_entity_poly.type
_entity_poly.pdbx_seq_one_letter_code
_entity_poly.pdbx_strand_id
1 'polypeptide(L)'
;MIMNISLDLLMQEYSLVFIIVIITTVLTIMMRSFLITSLQVLLLLSLSTVLPESTGIIQFILIAAQIALSGIVVYKIYKAIDMNYRLVLEKTHQARPDLIVDESRGCRFSFWRTN
;
A
#
# COMPACT_ATOMS: atom_id res chain seq x y z
N MET A 1 19.51 19.71 -4.79
CA MET A 1 20.38 19.19 -5.86
C MET A 1 20.68 17.71 -5.66
N ILE A 2 21.12 17.27 -4.46
CA ILE A 2 21.39 15.84 -4.16
C ILE A 2 20.14 14.96 -4.38
N MET A 3 18.96 15.39 -3.91
CA MET A 3 17.71 14.62 -4.05
C MET A 3 17.27 14.38 -5.51
N ASN A 4 17.62 15.28 -6.44
CA ASN A 4 17.26 15.10 -7.86
C ASN A 4 18.11 14.00 -8.51
N ILE A 5 19.41 13.94 -8.17
CA ILE A 5 20.35 12.95 -8.72
C ILE A 5 19.95 11.54 -8.26
N SER A 6 19.48 11.39 -7.02
CA SER A 6 19.07 10.10 -6.48
C SER A 6 17.75 9.58 -7.05
N LEU A 7 16.81 10.48 -7.34
CA LEU A 7 15.55 10.15 -7.99
C LEU A 7 15.77 9.73 -9.45
N ASP A 8 16.63 10.44 -10.17
CA ASP A 8 17.01 10.08 -11.54
C ASP A 8 17.66 8.69 -11.59
N LEU A 9 18.56 8.37 -10.65
CA LEU A 9 19.18 7.04 -10.56
C LEU A 9 18.14 5.94 -10.30
N LEU A 10 17.21 6.17 -9.37
CA LEU A 10 16.15 5.21 -9.06
C LEU A 10 15.17 5.04 -10.23
N MET A 11 14.88 6.11 -10.97
CA MET A 11 14.05 6.06 -12.18
C MET A 11 14.75 5.31 -13.32
N GLN A 12 16.08 5.41 -13.43
CA GLN A 12 16.84 4.81 -14.52
C GLN A 12 17.18 3.34 -14.25
N GLU A 13 17.66 2.99 -13.06
CA GLU A 13 18.10 1.62 -12.72
C GLU A 13 16.97 0.74 -12.16
N TYR A 14 16.00 1.35 -11.47
CA TYR A 14 14.94 0.63 -10.75
C TYR A 14 13.52 1.12 -11.13
N SER A 15 13.32 1.43 -12.41
CA SER A 15 12.06 1.96 -12.97
C SER A 15 10.81 1.18 -12.55
N LEU A 16 10.88 -0.16 -12.53
CA LEU A 16 9.77 -1.02 -12.10
C LEU A 16 9.42 -0.84 -10.63
N VAL A 17 10.42 -0.77 -9.75
CA VAL A 17 10.21 -0.58 -8.31
C VAL A 17 9.57 0.78 -8.07
N PHE A 18 10.05 1.82 -8.75
CA PHE A 18 9.49 3.17 -8.67
C PHE A 18 8.00 3.21 -9.04
N ILE A 19 7.62 2.58 -10.16
CA ILE A 19 6.21 2.50 -10.57
C ILE A 19 5.36 1.78 -9.51
N ILE A 20 5.84 0.66 -8.97
CA ILE A 20 5.14 -0.09 -7.91
C ILE A 20 4.95 0.78 -6.67
N VAL A 21 5.97 1.56 -6.26
CA VAL A 21 5.86 2.44 -5.10
C VAL A 21 4.81 3.53 -5.33
N ILE A 22 4.78 4.16 -6.51
CA ILE A 22 3.78 5.18 -6.82
C ILE A 22 2.37 4.59 -6.76
N ILE A 23 2.15 3.46 -7.45
CA ILE A 23 0.84 2.80 -7.47
C ILE A 23 0.41 2.44 -6.04
N THR A 24 1.28 1.82 -5.26
CA THR A 24 0.97 1.40 -3.88
C THR A 24 0.77 2.58 -2.94
N THR A 25 1.43 3.72 -3.18
CA THR A 25 1.22 4.96 -2.44
C THR A 25 -0.17 5.55 -2.72
N VAL A 26 -0.60 5.61 -3.98
CA VAL A 26 -1.97 6.06 -4.32
C VAL A 26 -3.02 5.14 -3.69
N LEU A 27 -2.80 3.84 -3.79
CA LEU A 27 -3.66 2.81 -3.23
C LEU A 27 -3.77 2.88 -1.70
N THR A 28 -2.67 3.16 -0.98
CA THR A 28 -2.70 3.34 0.48
C THR A 28 -3.43 4.60 0.91
N ILE A 29 -3.29 5.70 0.16
CA ILE A 29 -4.07 6.93 0.35
C ILE A 29 -5.57 6.66 0.18
N MET A 30 -5.96 5.91 -0.86
CA MET A 30 -7.36 5.53 -1.08
C MET A 30 -7.95 4.72 0.08
N MET A 31 -7.16 3.83 0.68
CA MET A 31 -7.57 3.07 1.87
C MET A 31 -7.65 3.90 3.15
N ARG A 32 -7.27 5.19 3.11
CA ARG A 32 -7.20 6.09 4.27
C ARG A 32 -6.37 5.51 5.43
N SER A 33 -5.35 4.71 5.10
CA SER A 33 -4.47 4.11 6.11
C SER A 33 -3.27 5.02 6.35
N PHE A 34 -3.41 5.97 7.27
CA PHE A 34 -2.37 6.98 7.56
C PHE A 34 -1.02 6.33 7.93
N LEU A 35 -1.05 5.29 8.76
CA LEU A 35 0.18 4.60 9.19
C LEU A 35 0.93 3.95 8.02
N ILE A 36 0.22 3.24 7.14
CA ILE A 36 0.85 2.53 6.01
C ILE A 36 1.30 3.52 4.94
N THR A 37 0.54 4.60 4.74
CA THR A 37 0.94 5.69 3.83
C THR A 37 2.21 6.37 4.34
N SER A 38 2.29 6.67 5.65
CA SER A 38 3.49 7.24 6.25
C SER A 38 4.69 6.29 6.14
N LEU A 39 4.48 4.99 6.30
CA LEU A 39 5.53 3.99 6.14
C LEU A 39 6.02 3.93 4.68
N GLN A 40 5.12 3.93 3.70
CA GLN A 40 5.44 3.96 2.27
C GLN A 40 6.27 5.19 1.89
N VAL A 41 5.85 6.38 2.37
CA VAL A 41 6.59 7.63 2.13
C VAL A 41 7.97 7.58 2.78
N LEU A 42 8.09 7.07 4.01
CA LEU A 42 9.37 6.93 4.70
C LEU A 42 10.30 5.96 3.96
N LEU A 43 9.77 4.85 3.47
CA LEU A 43 10.53 3.86 2.72
C LEU A 43 11.00 4.43 1.37
N LEU A 44 10.14 5.17 0.65
CA LEU A 44 10.51 5.87 -0.57
C LEU A 44 11.60 6.93 -0.31
N LEU A 45 11.48 7.71 0.76
CA LEU A 45 12.50 8.68 1.15
C LEU A 45 13.83 7.98 1.45
N SER A 46 13.81 6.86 2.19
CA SER A 46 15.00 6.08 2.49
C SER A 46 15.66 5.51 1.22
N LEU A 47 14.86 5.05 0.26
CA LEU A 47 15.32 4.63 -1.07
C LEU A 47 15.93 5.79 -1.86
N SER A 48 15.43 7.01 -1.72
CA SER A 48 16.03 8.17 -2.39
C SER A 48 17.31 8.67 -1.72
N THR A 49 17.42 8.63 -0.39
CA THR A 49 18.55 9.26 0.32
C THR A 49 19.68 8.30 0.66
N VAL A 50 19.36 7.03 0.93
CA VAL A 50 20.33 6.03 1.44
C VAL A 50 20.90 5.17 0.30
N LEU A 51 20.16 4.99 -0.79
CA LEU A 51 20.57 4.14 -1.91
C LEU A 51 21.91 4.56 -2.54
N PRO A 52 22.22 5.86 -2.78
CA PRO A 52 23.47 6.27 -3.42
C PRO A 52 24.73 5.97 -2.60
N GLU A 53 24.63 5.86 -1.28
CA GLU A 53 25.79 5.67 -0.38
C GLU A 53 25.80 4.30 0.33
N SER A 54 24.82 3.45 0.05
CA SER A 54 24.67 2.17 0.74
C SER A 54 25.32 1.00 0.01
N THR A 55 25.73 0.00 0.79
CA THR A 55 26.24 -1.27 0.26
C THR A 55 25.12 -2.05 -0.43
N GLY A 56 25.45 -2.85 -1.45
CA GLY A 56 24.45 -3.61 -2.23
C GLY A 56 23.53 -4.53 -1.40
N ILE A 57 23.97 -4.95 -0.21
CA ILE A 57 23.14 -5.73 0.73
C ILE A 57 22.01 -4.88 1.32
N ILE A 58 22.29 -3.64 1.72
CA ILE A 58 21.29 -2.72 2.30
C ILE A 58 20.27 -2.33 1.24
N GLN A 59 20.73 -2.06 0.01
CA GLN A 59 19.85 -1.77 -1.13
C GLN A 59 18.88 -2.93 -1.39
N PHE A 60 19.38 -4.17 -1.41
CA PHE A 60 18.53 -5.35 -1.59
C PHE A 60 17.47 -5.48 -0.50
N ILE A 61 17.82 -5.25 0.77
CA ILE A 61 16.88 -5.31 1.89
C ILE A 61 15.78 -4.25 1.75
N LEU A 62 16.13 -3.01 1.39
CA LEU A 62 15.15 -1.93 1.21
C LEU A 62 14.19 -2.22 0.05
N ILE A 63 14.69 -2.72 -1.08
CA ILE A 63 13.86 -3.10 -2.22
C ILE A 63 12.96 -4.29 -1.85
N ALA A 64 13.48 -5.31 -1.16
CA ALA A 64 12.69 -6.46 -0.73
C ALA A 64 11.58 -6.05 0.27
N ALA A 65 11.89 -5.17 1.21
CA ALA A 65 10.91 -4.61 2.14
C ALA A 65 9.82 -3.82 1.40
N GLN A 66 10.20 -3.04 0.39
CA GLN A 66 9.27 -2.28 -0.44
C GLN A 66 8.31 -3.20 -1.21
N ILE A 67 8.83 -4.28 -1.81
CA ILE A 67 8.02 -5.27 -2.53
C ILE A 67 7.07 -5.99 -1.56
N ALA A 68 7.56 -6.41 -0.39
CA ALA A 68 6.75 -7.07 0.62
C ALA A 68 5.60 -6.17 1.12
N LEU A 69 5.91 -4.90 1.43
CA LEU A 69 4.92 -3.92 1.85
C LEU A 69 3.87 -3.67 0.76
N SER A 70 4.33 -3.54 -0.48
CA SER A 70 3.46 -3.37 -1.66
C SER A 70 2.50 -4.54 -1.82
N GLY A 71 2.99 -5.78 -1.67
CA GLY A 71 2.15 -6.98 -1.70
C GLY A 71 1.08 -6.99 -0.60
N ILE A 72 1.42 -6.59 0.62
CA ILE A 72 0.47 -6.48 1.73
C ILE A 72 -0.62 -5.44 1.43
N VAL A 73 -0.25 -4.29 0.86
CA VAL A 73 -1.19 -3.24 0.44
C VAL A 73 -2.19 -3.78 -0.58
N VAL A 74 -1.68 -4.44 -1.63
CA VAL A 74 -2.53 -5.02 -2.69
C VAL A 74 -3.49 -6.05 -2.11
N TYR A 75 -3.01 -6.96 -1.25
CA TYR A 75 -3.83 -7.95 -0.58
C TYR A 75 -4.96 -7.31 0.26
N LYS A 76 -4.64 -6.27 1.03
CA LYS A 76 -5.63 -5.56 1.85
C LYS A 76 -6.68 -4.85 1.01
N ILE A 77 -6.30 -4.31 -0.15
CA ILE A 77 -7.23 -3.68 -1.09
C ILE A 77 -8.16 -4.69 -1.72
N TYR A 78 -7.63 -5.84 -2.15
CA TYR A 78 -8.46 -6.93 -2.64
C TYR A 78 -9.52 -7.34 -1.60
N LYS A 79 -9.12 -7.49 -0.33
CA LYS A 79 -10.05 -7.79 0.77
C LYS A 79 -11.07 -6.66 1.00
N ALA A 80 -10.66 -5.39 0.85
CA ALA A 80 -11.55 -4.24 0.97
C ALA A 80 -12.60 -4.20 -0.16
N ILE A 81 -12.20 -4.51 -1.39
CA ILE A 81 -13.10 -4.60 -2.55
C ILE A 81 -14.09 -5.74 -2.36
N ASP A 82 -13.64 -6.94 -1.96
CA ASP A 82 -14.54 -8.08 -1.68
C ASP A 82 -15.56 -7.73 -0.59
N MET A 83 -15.13 -7.08 0.49
CA MET A 83 -16.04 -6.65 1.55
C MET A 83 -17.06 -5.61 1.06
N ASN A 84 -16.64 -4.63 0.27
CA ASN A 84 -17.55 -3.64 -0.31
C ASN A 84 -18.55 -4.28 -1.27
N TYR A 85 -18.10 -5.24 -2.08
CA TYR A 85 -18.97 -6.00 -2.98
C TYR A 85 -20.04 -6.78 -2.21
N ARG A 86 -19.65 -7.48 -1.14
CA ARG A 86 -20.62 -8.18 -0.27
C ARG A 86 -21.62 -7.22 0.39
N LEU A 87 -21.16 -6.05 0.86
CA LEU A 87 -22.06 -5.03 1.40
C LEU A 87 -23.08 -4.53 0.38
N VAL A 88 -22.70 -4.43 -0.91
CA VAL A 88 -23.65 -4.09 -1.98
C VAL A 88 -24.68 -5.21 -2.16
N LEU A 89 -24.24 -6.47 -2.22
CA LEU A 89 -25.14 -7.63 -2.36
C LEU A 89 -26.15 -7.70 -1.21
N GLU A 90 -25.70 -7.50 0.03
CA GLU A 90 -26.57 -7.44 1.22
C GLU A 90 -27.57 -6.27 1.13
N LYS A 91 -27.12 -5.07 0.74
CA LYS A 91 -28.02 -3.92 0.56
C LYS A 91 -29.05 -4.13 -0.55
N THR A 92 -28.70 -4.86 -1.60
CA THR A 92 -29.64 -5.24 -2.67
C THR A 92 -30.53 -6.43 -2.33
N HIS A 93 -30.45 -6.96 -1.09
CA HIS A 93 -31.21 -8.13 -0.62
C HIS A 93 -30.98 -9.39 -1.47
N GLN A 94 -29.84 -9.47 -2.16
CA GLN A 94 -29.44 -10.64 -2.94
C GLN A 94 -28.72 -11.70 -2.07
N ALA A 95 -28.22 -11.29 -0.90
CA ALA A 95 -27.58 -12.16 0.09
C ALA A 95 -28.11 -11.87 1.50
N ARG A 96 -27.93 -12.82 2.43
CA ARG A 96 -28.30 -12.63 3.85
C ARG A 96 -27.42 -11.55 4.51
N PRO A 97 -27.97 -10.68 5.37
CA PRO A 97 -27.28 -9.52 5.92
C PRO A 97 -26.32 -9.87 7.08
N ASP A 98 -25.45 -10.84 6.87
CA ASP A 98 -24.59 -11.38 7.93
C ASP A 98 -23.49 -10.35 8.30
N LEU A 99 -22.96 -9.58 7.34
CA LEU A 99 -21.89 -8.59 7.59
C LEU A 99 -22.36 -7.31 8.30
N ILE A 100 -23.61 -6.89 8.07
CA ILE A 100 -24.17 -5.69 8.70
C ILE A 100 -24.58 -5.97 10.15
N VAL A 101 -25.11 -7.17 10.42
CA VAL A 101 -25.67 -7.55 11.73
C VAL A 101 -24.60 -7.94 12.73
N ASP A 102 -23.61 -8.76 12.35
CA ASP A 102 -22.62 -9.28 13.32
C ASP A 102 -21.49 -8.30 13.66
N GLU A 103 -21.13 -7.39 12.76
CA GLU A 103 -19.89 -6.60 12.94
C GLU A 103 -20.04 -5.09 12.70
N SER A 104 -21.25 -4.57 12.52
CA SER A 104 -21.52 -3.13 12.31
C SER A 104 -20.63 -2.49 11.21
N ARG A 105 -20.22 -3.29 10.21
CA ARG A 105 -19.19 -2.90 9.22
C ARG A 105 -19.65 -1.80 8.25
N GLY A 106 -20.92 -1.41 8.30
CA GLY A 106 -21.51 -0.36 7.45
C GLY A 106 -20.89 1.04 7.61
N CYS A 107 -20.19 1.33 8.71
CA CYS A 107 -19.60 2.64 9.02
C CYS A 107 -18.09 2.58 9.37
N ARG A 108 -17.31 1.66 8.77
CA ARG A 108 -15.87 1.58 9.08
C ARG A 108 -15.06 2.72 8.45
N PHE A 109 -14.27 3.39 9.29
CA PHE A 109 -13.32 4.44 8.89
C PHE A 109 -12.06 3.91 8.19
N SER A 110 -11.72 2.63 8.34
CA SER A 110 -10.54 2.02 7.71
C SER A 110 -10.73 0.53 7.45
N PHE A 111 -10.29 0.07 6.28
CA PHE A 111 -10.32 -1.34 5.86
C PHE A 111 -9.15 -2.16 6.40
N TRP A 112 -8.21 -1.56 7.14
CA TRP A 112 -7.02 -2.27 7.60
C TRP A 112 -7.31 -3.33 8.67
N ARG A 113 -8.37 -3.11 9.48
CA ARG A 113 -8.70 -3.89 10.68
C ARG A 113 -9.58 -5.12 10.42
N THR A 114 -9.67 -5.60 9.18
CA THR A 114 -10.32 -6.88 8.86
C THR A 114 -9.31 -8.03 9.05
N ASN A 115 -9.33 -8.65 10.24
CA ASN A 115 -8.89 -10.04 10.38
C ASN A 115 -10.07 -10.92 9.96
#